data_AF-A0A2P6MR38-F1
#
_entry.id   AF-A0A2P6MR38-F1
#
_cell.length_a   1.000
_cell.length_b   1.000
_cell.length_c   1.000
_cell.angle_alpha   90.00
_cell.angle_beta   90.00
_cell.angle_gamma   90.00
#
_symmetry.space_group_name_H-M   'P 1'
#
loop_
_entity.id
_entity.type
_entity.pdbx_description
1 polymer ?
#
loop_
_entity_poly.entity_id
_entity_poly.type
_entity_poly.pdbx_seq_one_letter_code
_entity_poly.pdbx_strand_id
1 'polypeptide(L)'
;MTWIHDVAVLVWLRHRPKSEVTPEARDGNLRGSSLVTFPSDRTLKSDGNDFISTSSTTKFLSQFITECLASARSYKLIDGGRRKKETNTPLILTQPYPAQRRGNDLFVNIMTDEAQTVTTRRPRATWHLKPWSEQTIWEKFAMLDVGSPEELEKRAEPRDYPPPVQNNYVSWIFLACAISPPFLLQGLWYHLYPESHWPTWVTYIVYQLWIQAYIIFVIKHVRGWMSHFGTLDEANRPRDVPPDNRVKRLIISVFIYIYARGIGCMLLSRHDPSIGPALGEGITYAFPLKIVAWHLTLDFWFYLWHRSAHTVPWIWRLHAGHHNTKYPTPIQSILADDVQEIIEIAVVPGLTALCIPMTFHELYISILITLYVEAMGHSGMRADWGHPVLDPVLRPFNLHLVIEDHDLHHRHGKGGKNYGKQSRLWDTLFNTRGERIECLN
;
A
#
# COMPACT_ATOMS: atom_id res chain seq x y z
N MET A 1 13.46 23.94 1.36
CA MET A 1 14.45 22.86 1.14
C MET A 1 15.35 22.62 2.38
N THR A 2 14.93 22.95 3.61
CA THR A 2 15.74 22.79 4.83
C THR A 2 15.41 21.54 5.66
N TRP A 3 14.21 20.95 5.54
CA TRP A 3 13.80 19.83 6.39
C TRP A 3 14.50 18.49 6.07
N ILE A 4 14.92 18.27 4.81
CA ILE A 4 15.60 17.04 4.39
C ILE A 4 16.99 16.93 5.03
N HIS A 5 17.69 18.07 5.16
CA HIS A 5 18.95 18.15 5.89
C HIS A 5 18.75 17.86 7.38
N ASP A 6 17.68 18.38 7.99
CA ASP A 6 17.40 18.17 9.41
C ASP A 6 17.09 16.71 9.74
N VAL A 7 16.38 16.00 8.87
CA VAL A 7 16.11 14.56 9.05
C VAL A 7 17.39 13.72 8.85
N ALA A 8 18.22 14.05 7.86
CA ALA A 8 19.48 13.35 7.63
C ALA A 8 20.49 13.57 8.79
N VAL A 9 20.58 14.79 9.32
CA VAL A 9 21.42 15.14 10.47
C VAL A 9 20.95 14.44 11.74
N LEU A 10 19.64 14.33 11.97
CA LEU A 10 19.09 13.61 13.13
C LEU A 10 19.32 12.09 13.05
N VAL A 11 19.35 11.51 11.85
CA VAL A 11 19.70 10.10 11.64
C VAL A 11 21.21 9.87 11.84
N TRP A 12 22.05 10.81 11.41
CA TRP A 12 23.50 10.76 11.58
C TRP A 12 23.94 10.92 13.04
N LEU A 13 23.36 11.88 13.78
CA LEU A 13 23.68 12.11 15.20
C LEU A 13 23.29 10.92 16.11
N ARG A 14 22.36 10.06 15.66
CA ARG A 14 21.90 8.88 16.43
C ARG A 14 22.84 7.67 16.34
N HIS A 15 23.74 7.63 15.37
CA HIS A 15 24.60 6.46 15.09
C HIS A 15 26.10 6.72 15.34
N ARG A 16 26.45 7.80 16.06
CA ARG A 16 27.85 8.01 16.44
C ARG A 16 28.27 6.95 17.47
N PRO A 17 29.33 6.14 17.24
CA PRO A 17 29.89 5.31 18.29
C PRO A 17 30.42 6.21 19.41
N LYS A 18 30.05 5.89 20.66
CA LYS A 18 30.54 6.62 21.84
C LYS A 18 32.01 6.25 22.05
N SER A 19 32.93 7.15 21.69
CA SER A 19 34.29 7.10 22.19
C SER A 19 34.31 7.72 23.59
N GLU A 20 34.84 6.97 24.56
CA GLU A 20 35.13 7.44 25.91
C GLU A 20 36.08 8.64 25.88
N VAL A 21 35.71 9.73 26.55
CA VAL A 21 36.63 10.83 26.86
C VAL A 21 36.46 11.15 28.34
N THR A 22 37.57 11.02 29.05
CA THR A 22 37.78 11.29 30.47
C THR A 22 37.58 12.78 30.82
N PRO A 23 37.23 13.11 32.08
CA PRO A 23 36.97 14.48 32.48
C PRO A 23 38.25 15.18 32.94
N GLU A 24 38.65 16.26 32.25
CA GLU A 24 39.58 17.24 32.82
C GLU A 24 39.09 18.69 32.64
N ALA A 25 39.09 19.36 33.78
CA ALA A 25 39.36 20.78 34.08
C ALA A 25 38.58 21.92 33.39
N ARG A 26 38.01 22.73 34.29
CA ARG A 26 37.48 24.09 34.13
C ARG A 26 38.59 25.07 33.69
N ASP A 27 38.26 26.02 32.83
CA ASP A 27 38.33 27.47 33.07
C ASP A 27 38.12 28.29 31.79
N GLY A 28 37.55 29.49 31.94
CA GLY A 28 37.99 30.64 31.14
C GLY A 28 37.06 31.23 30.07
N ASN A 29 36.29 32.23 30.50
CA ASN A 29 36.05 33.53 29.83
C ASN A 29 35.14 33.69 28.60
N LEU A 30 34.16 34.56 28.85
CA LEU A 30 33.35 35.38 27.94
C LEU A 30 34.21 36.37 27.13
N ARG A 31 33.88 36.57 25.84
CA ARG A 31 33.52 37.88 25.21
C ARG A 31 33.59 37.80 23.67
N GLY A 32 32.56 38.37 23.02
CA GLY A 32 32.76 39.22 21.82
C GLY A 32 32.13 38.77 20.49
N SER A 33 31.09 39.51 20.08
CA SER A 33 30.78 39.99 18.70
C SER A 33 30.59 38.97 17.56
N SER A 34 29.60 39.04 16.66
CA SER A 34 28.82 40.17 16.14
C SER A 34 27.61 39.62 15.37
N LEU A 35 26.40 40.15 15.62
CA LEU A 35 25.24 39.98 14.75
C LEU A 35 25.34 40.98 13.59
N VAL A 36 25.12 40.51 12.36
CA VAL A 36 24.90 41.36 11.18
C VAL A 36 23.44 41.20 10.75
N THR A 37 22.70 42.30 10.81
CA THR A 37 21.31 42.49 10.36
C THR A 37 21.26 43.56 9.28
N PHE A 38 20.52 43.36 8.19
CA PHE A 38 20.00 44.39 7.26
C PHE A 38 18.89 43.75 6.36
N PRO A 39 18.00 44.53 5.70
CA PRO A 39 16.82 45.18 6.27
C PRO A 39 15.50 44.81 5.56
N SER A 40 14.38 45.18 6.17
CA SER A 40 13.01 45.08 5.65
C SER A 40 12.66 46.21 4.66
N ASP A 41 11.59 45.93 3.90
CA ASP A 41 10.72 46.83 3.14
C ASP A 41 11.03 47.16 1.67
N ARG A 42 10.23 46.56 0.79
CA ARG A 42 9.53 47.28 -0.30
C ARG A 42 8.13 46.71 -0.49
N THR A 43 7.15 47.53 -0.16
CA THR A 43 5.74 47.41 -0.49
C THR A 43 5.50 47.61 -1.99
N LEU A 44 4.82 46.65 -2.63
CA LEU A 44 4.07 46.87 -3.86
C LEU A 44 2.68 46.25 -3.68
N LYS A 45 1.67 47.12 -3.64
CA LYS A 45 0.25 46.79 -3.76
C LYS A 45 -0.09 46.65 -5.23
N SER A 46 -0.75 45.56 -5.61
CA SER A 46 -1.70 45.53 -6.73
C SER A 46 -2.66 44.35 -6.57
N ASP A 47 -3.86 44.67 -6.10
CA ASP A 47 -5.19 44.22 -6.54
C ASP A 47 -5.44 42.72 -6.83
N GLY A 48 -6.21 42.13 -5.91
CA GLY A 48 -7.52 41.54 -6.22
C GLY A 48 -7.59 40.42 -7.26
N ASN A 49 -7.35 39.18 -6.82
CA ASN A 49 -8.11 38.04 -7.28
C ASN A 49 -8.19 37.02 -6.14
N ASP A 50 -9.42 36.78 -5.66
CA ASP A 50 -9.74 35.92 -4.54
C ASP A 50 -9.30 34.47 -4.82
N PHE A 51 -8.14 34.11 -4.26
CA PHE A 51 -7.74 32.73 -4.08
C PHE A 51 -8.61 32.11 -2.99
N ILE A 52 -9.40 31.10 -3.37
CA ILE A 52 -10.00 30.11 -2.48
C ILE A 52 -8.92 29.67 -1.46
N SER A 53 -9.24 29.80 -0.18
CA SER A 53 -8.28 29.80 0.92
C SER A 53 -7.38 28.55 0.94
N THR A 54 -6.10 28.73 0.59
CA THR A 54 -5.03 27.74 0.77
C THR A 54 -4.75 27.44 2.26
N SER A 55 -5.23 28.27 3.19
CA SER A 55 -4.86 28.18 4.61
C SER A 55 -5.45 26.97 5.37
N SER A 56 -6.63 26.47 5.01
CA SER A 56 -7.27 25.34 5.70
C SER A 56 -6.64 24.01 5.29
N THR A 57 -6.40 23.81 3.99
CA THR A 57 -5.76 22.60 3.45
C THR A 57 -4.30 22.51 3.90
N THR A 58 -3.54 23.61 3.90
CA THR A 58 -2.15 23.60 4.38
C THR A 58 -2.06 23.34 5.89
N LYS A 59 -2.98 23.89 6.70
CA LYS A 59 -3.07 23.57 8.13
C LYS A 59 -3.43 22.11 8.38
N PHE A 60 -4.41 21.57 7.64
CA PHE A 60 -4.77 20.16 7.72
C PHE A 60 -3.58 19.25 7.34
N LEU A 61 -2.90 19.53 6.22
CA LEU A 61 -1.74 18.74 5.79
C LEU A 61 -0.58 18.82 6.79
N SER A 62 -0.33 20.01 7.33
CA SER A 62 0.73 20.23 8.32
C SER A 62 0.42 19.53 9.65
N GLN A 63 -0.82 19.63 10.13
CA GLN A 63 -1.28 18.93 11.33
C GLN A 63 -1.25 17.42 11.11
N PHE A 64 -1.73 16.95 9.96
CA PHE A 64 -1.70 15.55 9.56
C PHE A 64 -0.26 14.99 9.55
N ILE A 65 0.67 15.66 8.88
CA ILE A 65 2.08 15.25 8.85
C ILE A 65 2.67 15.25 10.28
N THR A 66 2.35 16.26 11.08
CA THR A 66 2.84 16.36 12.47
C THR A 66 2.31 15.22 13.33
N GLU A 67 1.02 14.90 13.24
CA GLU A 67 0.39 13.80 13.97
C GLU A 67 0.92 12.42 13.49
N CYS A 68 1.14 12.25 12.19
CA CYS A 68 1.76 11.04 11.64
C CYS A 68 3.19 10.83 12.15
N LEU A 69 4.01 11.88 12.11
CA LEU A 69 5.38 11.84 12.63
C LEU A 69 5.41 11.67 14.15
N ALA A 70 4.46 12.25 14.88
CA ALA A 70 4.32 12.06 16.32
C ALA A 70 3.94 10.61 16.64
N SER A 71 2.97 10.01 15.94
CA SER A 71 2.61 8.59 16.10
C SER A 71 3.81 7.66 15.87
N ALA A 72 4.66 7.97 14.89
CA ALA A 72 5.91 7.23 14.66
C ALA A 72 6.92 7.33 15.83
N ARG A 73 6.89 8.43 16.61
CA ARG A 73 7.79 8.68 17.77
C ARG A 73 7.25 8.11 19.09
N SER A 74 5.94 8.10 19.30
CA SER A 74 5.29 7.86 20.61
C SER A 74 5.44 6.44 21.19
N TYR A 75 5.93 5.46 20.43
CA TYR A 75 6.07 4.09 20.95
C TYR A 75 7.38 3.81 21.69
N LYS A 76 8.38 4.72 21.64
CA LYS A 76 9.62 4.57 22.43
C LYS A 76 9.52 5.02 23.89
N LEU A 77 8.40 5.64 24.30
CA LEU A 77 8.25 6.20 25.65
C LEU A 77 7.37 5.35 26.59
N ILE A 78 6.72 4.30 26.10
CA ILE A 78 5.85 3.45 26.94
C ILE A 78 6.62 2.26 27.58
N ASP A 79 7.84 1.96 27.12
CA ASP A 79 8.64 0.82 27.65
C ASP A 79 9.81 1.24 28.57
N GLY A 80 9.77 2.46 29.11
CA GLY A 80 10.81 3.02 29.98
C GLY A 80 10.59 2.84 31.49
N GLY A 81 9.57 2.07 31.91
CA GLY A 81 9.17 1.95 33.32
C GLY A 81 9.63 0.66 34.01
N ARG A 82 10.79 0.70 34.68
CA ARG A 82 11.26 -0.23 35.76
C ARG A 82 11.03 -1.74 35.54
N ARG A 83 12.05 -2.43 35.01
CA ARG A 83 12.29 -3.84 35.37
C ARG A 83 12.79 -3.93 36.82
N LYS A 84 11.92 -4.33 37.75
CA LYS A 84 12.37 -5.01 38.97
C LYS A 84 12.59 -6.48 38.62
N LYS A 85 13.77 -6.99 38.96
CA LYS A 85 14.08 -8.43 38.96
C LYS A 85 13.19 -9.12 39.99
N GLU A 86 12.20 -9.86 39.54
CA GLU A 86 11.60 -10.94 40.31
C GLU A 86 11.73 -12.22 39.49
N THR A 87 12.47 -13.16 40.06
CA THR A 87 12.52 -14.56 39.67
C THR A 87 11.14 -15.17 39.86
N ASN A 88 10.52 -15.72 38.82
CA ASN A 88 9.68 -16.92 38.89
C ASN A 88 9.20 -17.35 37.48
N THR A 89 9.41 -18.64 37.22
CA THR A 89 8.69 -19.61 36.36
C THR A 89 7.72 -19.08 35.29
N PRO A 90 7.82 -19.53 34.02
CA PRO A 90 6.98 -19.03 32.94
C PRO A 90 5.52 -19.47 33.12
N LEU A 91 4.62 -18.48 33.26
CA LEU A 91 3.18 -18.67 33.19
C LEU A 91 2.78 -18.76 31.71
N ILE A 92 2.68 -19.99 31.22
CA ILE A 92 2.13 -20.33 29.91
C ILE A 92 0.62 -20.10 29.98
N LEU A 93 0.12 -19.03 29.36
CA LEU A 93 -1.31 -18.87 29.08
C LEU A 93 -1.65 -19.62 27.78
N THR A 94 -1.64 -20.95 27.87
CA THR A 94 -2.32 -21.82 26.91
C THR A 94 -3.81 -21.80 27.24
N GLN A 95 -4.62 -21.17 26.38
CA GLN A 95 -6.05 -21.47 26.32
C GLN A 95 -6.20 -22.82 25.60
N PRO A 96 -6.73 -23.89 26.24
CA PRO A 96 -6.82 -25.19 25.62
C PRO A 96 -8.06 -25.30 24.71
N TYR A 97 -7.83 -25.73 23.46
CA TYR A 97 -8.84 -26.45 22.67
C TYR A 97 -9.26 -27.71 23.43
N PRO A 98 -10.56 -28.01 23.61
CA PRO A 98 -10.96 -29.24 24.29
C PRO A 98 -10.81 -30.43 23.33
N ALA A 99 -9.92 -31.35 23.70
CA ALA A 99 -9.80 -32.68 23.13
C ALA A 99 -11.02 -33.54 23.52
N GLN A 100 -11.63 -34.21 22.53
CA GLN A 100 -12.66 -35.24 22.70
C GLN A 100 -12.14 -36.39 23.56
N ARG A 101 -12.76 -36.62 24.72
CA ARG A 101 -12.62 -37.88 25.47
C ARG A 101 -13.63 -38.89 24.93
N ARG A 102 -13.14 -40.09 24.59
CA ARG A 102 -13.95 -41.31 24.44
C ARG A 102 -14.54 -41.67 25.80
N GLY A 103 -15.85 -41.91 25.81
CA GLY A 103 -16.58 -42.52 26.92
C GLY A 103 -17.95 -42.92 26.41
N ASN A 104 -18.18 -44.23 26.31
CA ASN A 104 -19.50 -44.80 26.05
C ASN A 104 -20.47 -44.33 27.14
N ASP A 105 -21.66 -43.91 26.75
CA ASP A 105 -22.90 -44.35 27.38
C ASP A 105 -24.11 -44.04 26.48
N LEU A 106 -24.89 -45.09 26.25
CA LEU A 106 -26.21 -45.08 25.63
C LEU A 106 -27.11 -44.06 26.34
N PHE A 107 -27.68 -43.10 25.62
CA PHE A 107 -29.09 -42.71 25.77
C PHE A 107 -29.55 -41.98 24.50
N VAL A 108 -30.53 -42.59 23.83
CA VAL A 108 -31.28 -42.03 22.72
C VAL A 108 -32.09 -40.85 23.23
N ASN A 109 -31.91 -39.67 22.64
CA ASN A 109 -32.97 -38.67 22.56
C ASN A 109 -32.82 -37.86 21.27
N ILE A 110 -33.81 -38.06 20.41
CA ILE A 110 -34.15 -37.29 19.22
C ILE A 110 -34.54 -35.88 19.70
N MET A 111 -33.86 -34.82 19.23
CA MET A 111 -34.43 -33.49 18.93
C MET A 111 -33.37 -32.60 18.27
N THR A 112 -33.59 -32.34 16.98
CA THR A 112 -33.33 -31.12 16.20
C THR A 112 -31.92 -30.50 16.14
N ASP A 113 -31.39 -30.50 14.91
CA ASP A 113 -30.35 -29.61 14.40
C ASP A 113 -30.56 -28.15 14.83
N GLU A 114 -29.76 -27.68 15.78
CA GLU A 114 -29.37 -26.27 15.86
C GLU A 114 -27.85 -26.20 15.72
N ALA A 115 -27.40 -26.17 14.46
CA ALA A 115 -26.09 -25.68 14.11
C ALA A 115 -25.96 -24.28 14.69
N GLN A 116 -25.08 -24.11 15.69
CA GLN A 116 -24.66 -22.80 16.18
C GLN A 116 -24.06 -22.03 15.00
N THR A 117 -24.90 -21.22 14.37
CA THR A 117 -24.49 -20.26 13.36
C THR A 117 -23.69 -19.18 14.07
N VAL A 118 -22.36 -19.30 14.03
CA VAL A 118 -21.50 -18.12 14.18
C VAL A 118 -21.85 -17.22 13.00
N THR A 119 -22.83 -16.35 13.21
CA THR A 119 -23.23 -15.34 12.23
C THR A 119 -22.10 -14.34 12.10
N THR A 120 -21.11 -14.66 11.26
CA THR A 120 -20.25 -13.62 10.71
C THR A 120 -21.20 -12.68 9.97
N ARG A 121 -21.45 -11.49 10.50
CA ARG A 121 -22.31 -10.46 9.88
C ARG A 121 -21.67 -9.95 8.59
N ARG A 122 -21.55 -10.80 7.57
CA ARG A 122 -21.21 -10.38 6.20
C ARG A 122 -22.43 -9.63 5.67
N PRO A 123 -22.27 -8.41 5.16
CA PRO A 123 -23.33 -7.79 4.37
C PRO A 123 -23.71 -8.70 3.20
N ARG A 124 -24.99 -8.71 2.84
CA ARG A 124 -25.49 -9.52 1.73
C ARG A 124 -24.76 -9.14 0.43
N ALA A 125 -24.24 -10.16 -0.26
CA ALA A 125 -23.64 -10.05 -1.59
C ALA A 125 -24.29 -11.12 -2.47
N THR A 126 -25.29 -10.74 -3.24
CA THR A 126 -26.05 -11.62 -4.15
C THR A 126 -26.07 -11.13 -5.60
N TRP A 127 -25.54 -9.94 -5.86
CA TRP A 127 -25.47 -9.34 -7.20
C TRP A 127 -24.77 -10.22 -8.25
N HIS A 128 -23.73 -10.96 -7.86
CA HIS A 128 -22.96 -11.84 -8.75
C HIS A 128 -23.69 -13.13 -9.13
N LEU A 129 -24.78 -13.46 -8.40
CA LEU A 129 -25.64 -14.62 -8.68
C LEU A 129 -26.76 -14.29 -9.67
N LYS A 130 -26.97 -13.01 -9.99
CA LYS A 130 -28.00 -12.58 -10.93
C LYS A 130 -27.65 -13.03 -12.36
N PRO A 131 -28.65 -13.47 -13.16
CA PRO A 131 -28.46 -13.63 -14.59
C PRO A 131 -27.95 -12.35 -15.25
N TRP A 132 -27.15 -12.46 -16.30
CA TRP A 132 -26.55 -11.31 -16.99
C TRP A 132 -27.56 -10.26 -17.47
N SER A 133 -28.77 -10.68 -17.83
CA SER A 133 -29.88 -9.79 -18.24
C SER A 133 -30.39 -8.90 -17.11
N GLU A 134 -30.28 -9.34 -15.86
CA GLU A 134 -30.78 -8.64 -14.67
C GLU A 134 -29.70 -7.81 -13.97
N GLN A 135 -28.43 -7.99 -14.35
CA GLN A 135 -27.33 -7.22 -13.80
C GLN A 135 -27.34 -5.78 -14.32
N THR A 136 -27.21 -4.83 -13.39
CA THR A 136 -26.93 -3.43 -13.69
C THR A 136 -25.56 -3.28 -14.36
N ILE A 137 -25.31 -2.13 -15.01
CA ILE A 137 -24.01 -1.87 -15.63
C ILE A 137 -22.86 -1.91 -14.62
N TRP A 138 -23.09 -1.48 -13.38
CA TRP A 138 -22.10 -1.51 -12.30
C TRP A 138 -21.75 -2.95 -11.89
N GLU A 139 -22.77 -3.81 -11.77
CA GLU A 139 -22.57 -5.22 -11.45
C GLU A 139 -21.80 -5.93 -12.57
N LYS A 140 -22.10 -5.62 -13.84
CA LYS A 140 -21.35 -6.16 -15.00
C LYS A 140 -19.87 -5.78 -14.98
N PHE A 141 -19.54 -4.55 -14.61
CA PHE A 141 -18.14 -4.16 -14.42
C PHE A 141 -17.50 -4.88 -13.23
N ALA A 142 -18.24 -5.06 -12.14
CA ALA A 142 -17.74 -5.78 -10.97
C ALA A 142 -17.51 -7.28 -11.25
N MET A 143 -18.23 -7.88 -12.21
CA MET A 143 -17.99 -9.26 -12.67
C MET A 143 -16.57 -9.50 -13.20
N LEU A 144 -15.84 -8.44 -13.60
CA LEU A 144 -14.44 -8.56 -14.04
C LEU A 144 -13.51 -9.10 -12.94
N ASP A 145 -13.87 -8.90 -11.68
CA ASP A 145 -13.13 -9.40 -10.52
C ASP A 145 -14.01 -10.30 -9.63
N VAL A 146 -14.93 -11.07 -10.20
CA VAL A 146 -15.64 -12.11 -9.43
C VAL A 146 -14.81 -13.39 -9.41
N GLY A 147 -14.70 -13.97 -8.21
CA GLY A 147 -14.03 -15.24 -7.91
C GLY A 147 -14.52 -16.42 -8.72
N SER A 148 -13.63 -17.39 -8.92
CA SER A 148 -14.07 -18.77 -9.20
C SER A 148 -14.88 -19.29 -8.00
N PRO A 149 -15.76 -20.30 -8.15
CA PRO A 149 -16.48 -20.88 -7.02
C PRO A 149 -15.56 -21.31 -5.88
N GLU A 150 -14.37 -21.84 -6.20
CA GLU A 150 -13.36 -22.25 -5.22
C GLU A 150 -12.83 -21.09 -4.36
N GLU A 151 -12.79 -19.87 -4.90
CA GLU A 151 -12.37 -18.67 -4.14
C GLU A 151 -13.51 -18.10 -3.27
N LEU A 152 -14.76 -18.38 -3.66
CA LEU A 152 -15.98 -17.87 -3.03
C LEU A 152 -16.56 -18.82 -1.99
N GLU A 153 -16.18 -20.08 -2.02
CA GLU A 153 -16.63 -21.12 -1.10
C GLU A 153 -15.57 -21.49 -0.08
N LYS A 154 -16.01 -21.83 1.13
CA LYS A 154 -15.11 -22.34 2.16
C LYS A 154 -14.62 -23.72 1.74
N ARG A 155 -13.31 -23.93 1.73
CA ARG A 155 -12.75 -25.25 1.45
C ARG A 155 -13.02 -26.19 2.63
N ALA A 156 -13.41 -27.43 2.35
CA ALA A 156 -13.70 -28.41 3.39
C ALA A 156 -12.45 -28.75 4.23
N GLU A 157 -11.31 -28.93 3.56
CA GLU A 157 -10.03 -29.27 4.18
C GLU A 157 -8.92 -28.30 3.74
N PRO A 158 -8.01 -27.90 4.65
CA PRO A 158 -6.80 -27.17 4.29
C PRO A 158 -5.95 -27.89 3.24
N ARG A 159 -5.16 -27.13 2.47
CA ARG A 159 -4.11 -27.72 1.63
C ARG A 159 -3.01 -28.27 2.53
N ASP A 160 -2.53 -29.47 2.20
CA ASP A 160 -1.55 -30.26 2.96
C ASP A 160 -0.08 -29.90 2.68
N TYR A 161 0.17 -28.98 1.77
CA TYR A 161 1.50 -28.45 1.43
C TYR A 161 1.59 -26.96 1.78
N PRO A 162 2.76 -26.40 2.18
CA PRO A 162 2.90 -24.97 2.46
C PRO A 162 2.67 -24.10 1.20
N PRO A 163 2.41 -22.79 1.33
CA PRO A 163 2.37 -21.88 0.18
C PRO A 163 3.68 -21.97 -0.62
N PRO A 164 3.62 -22.13 -1.96
CA PRO A 164 4.81 -22.21 -2.78
C PRO A 164 5.55 -20.86 -2.79
N VAL A 165 6.88 -20.92 -2.75
CA VAL A 165 7.75 -19.76 -2.94
C VAL A 165 7.86 -19.46 -4.42
N GLN A 166 7.50 -18.24 -4.80
CA GLN A 166 7.51 -17.80 -6.19
C GLN A 166 8.71 -16.91 -6.47
N ASN A 167 9.33 -17.14 -7.62
CA ASN A 167 10.34 -16.23 -8.14
C ASN A 167 9.66 -15.10 -8.93
N ASN A 168 10.17 -13.88 -8.74
CA ASN A 168 9.69 -12.69 -9.44
C ASN A 168 9.84 -12.72 -10.97
N TYR A 169 10.55 -13.69 -11.57
CA TYR A 169 10.62 -13.82 -13.03
C TYR A 169 9.24 -13.81 -13.71
N VAL A 170 8.24 -14.48 -13.12
CA VAL A 170 6.87 -14.50 -13.66
C VAL A 170 6.27 -13.09 -13.66
N SER A 171 6.44 -12.34 -12.57
CA SER A 171 6.04 -10.94 -12.48
C SER A 171 6.79 -10.06 -13.47
N TRP A 172 8.10 -10.26 -13.63
CA TRP A 172 8.93 -9.47 -14.56
C TRP A 172 8.52 -9.67 -16.01
N ILE A 173 8.29 -10.92 -16.44
CA ILE A 173 7.82 -11.21 -17.79
C ILE A 173 6.46 -10.57 -18.02
N PHE A 174 5.52 -10.76 -17.08
CA PHE A 174 4.19 -10.15 -17.18
C PHE A 174 4.28 -8.62 -17.28
N LEU A 175 5.02 -7.97 -16.37
CA LEU A 175 5.17 -6.51 -16.34
C LEU A 175 5.88 -5.99 -17.59
N ALA A 176 6.94 -6.64 -18.07
CA ALA A 176 7.63 -6.24 -19.28
C ALA A 176 6.71 -6.27 -20.51
N CYS A 177 5.85 -7.29 -20.62
CA CYS A 177 4.87 -7.40 -21.70
C CYS A 177 3.70 -6.42 -21.52
N ALA A 178 3.19 -6.26 -20.30
CA ALA A 178 1.98 -5.47 -20.04
C ALA A 178 2.23 -3.96 -19.99
N ILE A 179 3.43 -3.51 -19.63
CA ILE A 179 3.79 -2.08 -19.51
C ILE A 179 4.31 -1.51 -20.83
N SER A 180 5.06 -2.28 -21.61
CA SER A 180 5.80 -1.77 -22.79
C SER A 180 4.96 -1.24 -23.97
N PRO A 181 3.72 -1.69 -24.27
CA PRO A 181 3.06 -1.33 -25.54
C PRO A 181 2.88 0.16 -25.84
N PRO A 182 2.41 1.05 -24.93
CA PRO A 182 2.29 2.47 -25.23
C PRO A 182 3.66 3.14 -25.46
N PHE A 183 4.72 2.64 -24.82
CA PHE A 183 6.09 3.12 -25.01
C PHE A 183 6.62 2.71 -26.38
N LEU A 184 6.40 1.45 -26.78
CA LEU A 184 6.78 0.97 -28.10
C LEU A 184 6.04 1.74 -29.19
N LEU A 185 4.74 2.01 -29.01
CA LEU A 185 3.94 2.77 -29.96
C LEU A 185 4.43 4.22 -30.09
N GLN A 186 4.64 4.91 -28.96
CA GLN A 186 5.15 6.29 -28.96
C GLN A 186 6.57 6.36 -29.52
N GLY A 187 7.46 5.46 -29.08
CA GLY A 187 8.86 5.41 -29.51
C GLY A 187 8.98 5.11 -31.00
N LEU A 188 8.17 4.18 -31.53
CA LEU A 188 8.12 3.88 -32.95
C LEU A 188 7.62 5.09 -33.75
N TRP A 189 6.59 5.80 -33.26
CA TRP A 189 6.12 7.02 -33.91
C TRP A 189 7.23 8.08 -33.98
N TYR A 190 7.91 8.35 -32.87
CA TYR A 190 8.92 9.40 -32.78
C TYR A 190 10.16 9.04 -33.62
N HIS A 191 10.46 7.74 -33.73
CA HIS A 191 11.52 7.25 -34.61
C HIS A 191 11.18 7.42 -36.10
N LEU A 192 9.95 7.07 -36.51
CA LEU A 192 9.52 7.16 -37.91
C LEU A 192 9.23 8.61 -38.35
N TYR A 193 8.81 9.47 -37.41
CA TYR A 193 8.46 10.86 -37.66
C TYR A 193 9.13 11.80 -36.64
N PRO A 194 10.46 12.04 -36.73
CA PRO A 194 11.20 12.82 -35.72
C PRO A 194 10.70 14.25 -35.49
N GLU A 195 10.12 14.87 -36.53
CA GLU A 195 9.55 16.22 -36.45
C GLU A 195 8.12 16.24 -35.86
N SER A 196 7.50 15.06 -35.67
CA SER A 196 6.11 14.93 -35.24
C SER A 196 6.01 14.29 -33.85
N HIS A 197 5.89 15.14 -32.84
CA HIS A 197 5.67 14.71 -31.46
C HIS A 197 4.18 14.66 -31.15
N TRP A 198 3.75 13.63 -30.42
CA TRP A 198 2.37 13.56 -29.94
C TRP A 198 2.05 14.75 -29.05
N PRO A 199 1.00 15.53 -29.33
CA PRO A 199 0.58 16.56 -28.40
C PRO A 199 0.12 15.91 -27.08
N THR A 200 0.23 16.64 -25.97
CA THR A 200 -0.07 16.15 -24.61
C THR A 200 -1.38 15.40 -24.50
N TRP A 201 -2.43 15.84 -25.20
CA TRP A 201 -3.74 15.19 -25.16
C TRP A 201 -3.75 13.82 -25.84
N VAL A 202 -2.98 13.62 -26.91
CA VAL A 202 -2.82 12.31 -27.57
C VAL A 202 -2.08 11.36 -26.62
N THR A 203 -0.96 11.81 -26.04
CA THR A 203 -0.22 11.02 -25.05
C THR A 203 -1.12 10.64 -23.89
N TYR A 204 -1.92 11.56 -23.36
CA TYR A 204 -2.86 11.28 -22.28
C TYR A 204 -3.88 10.21 -22.69
N ILE A 205 -4.57 10.37 -23.82
CA ILE A 205 -5.58 9.41 -24.26
C ILE A 205 -4.98 8.01 -24.44
N VAL A 206 -3.85 7.89 -25.15
CA VAL A 206 -3.21 6.60 -25.43
C VAL A 206 -2.79 5.92 -24.12
N TYR A 207 -2.05 6.62 -23.26
CA TYR A 207 -1.57 6.06 -22.00
C TYR A 207 -2.72 5.79 -21.02
N GLN A 208 -3.79 6.60 -21.00
CA GLN A 208 -4.96 6.42 -20.14
C GLN A 208 -5.81 5.22 -20.55
N LEU A 209 -6.04 5.02 -21.86
CA LEU A 209 -6.70 3.83 -22.37
C LEU A 209 -5.85 2.58 -22.08
N TRP A 210 -4.53 2.72 -22.14
CA TRP A 210 -3.64 1.61 -21.78
C TRP A 210 -3.68 1.26 -20.29
N ILE A 211 -3.76 2.24 -19.36
CA ILE A 211 -3.95 1.94 -17.92
C ILE A 211 -5.20 1.08 -17.71
N GLN A 212 -6.30 1.39 -18.42
CA GLN A 212 -7.55 0.62 -18.31
C GLN A 212 -7.37 -0.82 -18.78
N ALA A 213 -6.73 -1.02 -19.94
CA ALA A 213 -6.41 -2.35 -20.45
C ALA A 213 -5.45 -3.11 -19.51
N TYR A 214 -4.41 -2.43 -19.03
CA TYR A 214 -3.42 -2.97 -18.10
C TYR A 214 -4.08 -3.51 -16.82
N ILE A 215 -5.01 -2.77 -16.22
CA ILE A 215 -5.70 -3.23 -15.00
C ILE A 215 -6.51 -4.49 -15.27
N ILE A 216 -7.18 -4.59 -16.42
CA ILE A 216 -7.88 -5.83 -16.81
C ILE A 216 -6.88 -7.00 -16.92
N PHE A 217 -5.68 -6.76 -17.49
CA PHE A 217 -4.63 -7.79 -17.56
C PHE A 217 -4.11 -8.17 -16.17
N VAL A 218 -3.90 -7.21 -15.27
CA VAL A 218 -3.48 -7.46 -13.88
C VAL A 218 -4.52 -8.31 -13.16
N ILE A 219 -5.79 -7.93 -13.21
CA ILE A 219 -6.87 -8.69 -12.57
C ILE A 219 -6.90 -10.13 -13.11
N LYS A 220 -6.90 -10.32 -14.44
CA LYS A 220 -6.89 -11.67 -15.03
C LYS A 220 -5.64 -12.47 -14.62
N HIS A 221 -4.47 -11.83 -14.60
CA HIS A 221 -3.22 -12.46 -14.21
C HIS A 221 -3.25 -12.92 -12.75
N VAL A 222 -3.62 -12.03 -11.82
CA VAL A 222 -3.70 -12.34 -10.39
C VAL A 222 -4.75 -13.41 -10.14
N ARG A 223 -5.92 -13.32 -10.77
CA ARG A 223 -6.99 -14.33 -10.64
C ARG A 223 -6.58 -15.71 -11.16
N GLY A 224 -5.87 -15.77 -12.29
CA GLY A 224 -5.34 -17.04 -12.80
C GLY A 224 -4.45 -17.73 -11.78
N TRP A 225 -3.62 -16.97 -11.06
CA TRP A 225 -2.76 -17.52 -10.02
C TRP A 225 -3.50 -17.80 -8.70
N MET A 226 -4.50 -16.99 -8.34
CA MET A 226 -5.39 -17.30 -7.20
C MET A 226 -6.10 -18.63 -7.41
N SER A 227 -6.69 -18.86 -8.59
CA SER A 227 -7.32 -20.16 -8.92
C SER A 227 -6.31 -21.31 -8.99
N HIS A 228 -5.06 -21.05 -9.39
CA HIS A 228 -4.02 -22.08 -9.44
C HIS A 228 -3.50 -22.48 -8.05
N PHE A 229 -3.16 -21.51 -7.19
CA PHE A 229 -2.56 -21.78 -5.89
C PHE A 229 -3.56 -21.89 -4.74
N GLY A 230 -4.79 -21.40 -4.94
CA GLY A 230 -5.77 -21.17 -3.88
C GLY A 230 -5.54 -19.85 -3.15
N THR A 231 -6.23 -19.67 -2.03
CA THR A 231 -6.13 -18.47 -1.19
C THR A 231 -5.67 -18.81 0.23
N LEU A 232 -5.00 -17.86 0.87
CA LEU A 232 -4.56 -17.96 2.26
C LEU A 232 -5.78 -18.13 3.17
N ASP A 233 -5.70 -18.94 4.22
CA ASP A 233 -6.79 -19.16 5.18
C ASP A 233 -8.12 -19.71 4.58
N GLU A 234 -8.09 -20.30 3.38
CA GLU A 234 -9.28 -20.75 2.63
C GLU A 234 -10.12 -21.83 3.34
N ALA A 235 -9.52 -22.60 4.26
CA ALA A 235 -10.21 -23.60 5.07
C ALA A 235 -11.01 -22.99 6.23
N ASN A 236 -10.73 -21.74 6.62
CA ASN A 236 -11.49 -21.04 7.65
C ASN A 236 -12.51 -20.10 7.03
N ARG A 237 -12.11 -19.36 5.98
CA ARG A 237 -12.95 -18.32 5.41
C ARG A 237 -12.68 -18.07 3.91
N PRO A 238 -13.73 -18.05 3.05
CA PRO A 238 -13.57 -17.68 1.64
C PRO A 238 -13.31 -16.19 1.48
N ARG A 239 -12.87 -15.78 0.28
CA ARG A 239 -12.71 -14.36 -0.04
C ARG A 239 -14.03 -13.60 0.13
N ASP A 240 -13.91 -12.32 0.42
CA ASP A 240 -15.04 -11.43 0.57
C ASP A 240 -15.54 -10.97 -0.80
N VAL A 241 -16.86 -10.85 -0.94
CA VAL A 241 -17.51 -10.29 -2.11
C VAL A 241 -18.03 -8.90 -1.75
N PRO A 242 -17.90 -7.88 -2.63
CA PRO A 242 -18.50 -6.58 -2.39
C PRO A 242 -19.99 -6.68 -2.03
N PRO A 243 -20.45 -5.99 -0.97
CA PRO A 243 -21.87 -5.93 -0.62
C PRO A 243 -22.73 -5.35 -1.75
N ASP A 244 -23.98 -5.81 -1.88
CA ASP A 244 -24.90 -5.38 -2.95
C ASP A 244 -25.02 -3.84 -3.05
N ASN A 245 -25.12 -3.16 -1.90
CA ASN A 245 -25.25 -1.70 -1.82
C ASN A 245 -23.94 -0.93 -2.06
N ARG A 246 -22.79 -1.61 -2.16
CA ARG A 246 -21.47 -1.00 -2.35
C ARG A 246 -20.91 -1.18 -3.76
N VAL A 247 -21.48 -2.05 -4.59
CA VAL A 247 -21.00 -2.33 -5.96
C VAL A 247 -20.88 -1.07 -6.80
N LYS A 248 -21.93 -0.24 -6.86
CA LYS A 248 -21.89 1.02 -7.63
C LYS A 248 -20.76 1.94 -7.17
N ARG A 249 -20.61 2.12 -5.85
CA ARG A 249 -19.57 2.99 -5.29
C ARG A 249 -18.18 2.44 -5.60
N LEU A 250 -17.97 1.14 -5.43
CA LEU A 250 -16.73 0.46 -5.79
C LEU A 250 -16.32 0.77 -7.23
N ILE A 251 -17.22 0.58 -8.19
CA ILE A 251 -16.89 0.79 -9.61
C ILE A 251 -16.63 2.27 -9.92
N ILE A 252 -17.37 3.19 -9.31
CA ILE A 252 -17.09 4.62 -9.44
C ILE A 252 -15.69 4.95 -8.88
N SER A 253 -15.33 4.44 -7.70
CA SER A 253 -14.01 4.63 -7.10
C SER A 253 -12.90 4.05 -7.99
N VAL A 254 -13.11 2.87 -8.60
CA VAL A 254 -12.18 2.30 -9.59
C VAL A 254 -11.99 3.24 -10.78
N PHE A 255 -13.05 3.79 -11.36
CA PHE A 255 -12.92 4.74 -12.48
C PHE A 255 -12.19 6.01 -12.06
N ILE A 256 -12.61 6.65 -10.95
CA ILE A 256 -11.93 7.85 -10.42
C ILE A 256 -10.45 7.56 -10.23
N TYR A 257 -10.12 6.43 -9.64
CA TYR A 257 -8.75 6.01 -9.41
C TYR A 257 -7.94 5.93 -10.69
N ILE A 258 -8.46 5.22 -11.70
CA ILE A 258 -7.77 4.97 -12.96
C ILE A 258 -7.52 6.26 -13.74
N TYR A 259 -8.49 7.18 -13.77
CA TYR A 259 -8.33 8.48 -14.42
C TYR A 259 -7.41 9.42 -13.64
N ALA A 260 -7.52 9.44 -12.31
CA ALA A 260 -6.64 10.23 -11.46
C ALA A 260 -5.17 9.80 -11.59
N ARG A 261 -4.88 8.50 -11.76
CA ARG A 261 -3.51 8.01 -12.00
C ARG A 261 -2.93 8.53 -13.32
N GLY A 262 -3.69 8.51 -14.41
CA GLY A 262 -3.19 9.01 -15.70
C GLY A 262 -2.98 10.52 -15.71
N ILE A 263 -3.95 11.29 -15.18
CA ILE A 263 -3.80 12.75 -15.01
C ILE A 263 -2.64 13.07 -14.07
N GLY A 264 -2.55 12.36 -12.94
CA GLY A 264 -1.49 12.52 -11.95
C GLY A 264 -0.11 12.31 -12.54
N CYS A 265 0.07 11.30 -13.41
CA CYS A 265 1.35 11.11 -14.11
C CYS A 265 1.72 12.35 -14.94
N MET A 266 0.79 12.89 -15.73
CA MET A 266 1.04 14.07 -16.56
C MET A 266 1.45 15.30 -15.74
N LEU A 267 0.72 15.56 -14.64
CA LEU A 267 0.91 16.74 -13.82
C LEU A 267 2.17 16.65 -12.95
N LEU A 268 2.36 15.52 -12.27
CA LEU A 268 3.47 15.34 -11.32
C LEU A 268 4.82 15.26 -12.03
N SER A 269 4.88 14.68 -13.23
CA SER A 269 6.10 14.64 -14.02
C SER A 269 6.34 15.89 -14.86
N ARG A 270 5.38 16.83 -14.91
CA ARG A 270 5.36 17.98 -15.84
C ARG A 270 5.62 17.52 -17.28
N HIS A 271 4.75 16.66 -17.81
CA HIS A 271 4.97 16.02 -19.11
C HIS A 271 5.34 17.02 -20.21
N ASP A 272 6.47 16.77 -20.85
CA ASP A 272 6.95 17.45 -22.05
C ASP A 272 6.74 16.55 -23.28
N PRO A 273 5.93 16.96 -24.26
CA PRO A 273 5.71 16.23 -25.51
C PRO A 273 6.96 15.97 -26.35
N SER A 274 8.00 16.79 -26.20
CA SER A 274 9.25 16.65 -26.97
C SER A 274 10.11 15.49 -26.50
N ILE A 275 9.83 14.93 -25.32
CA ILE A 275 10.63 13.84 -24.73
C ILE A 275 9.95 12.50 -25.03
N GLY A 276 10.63 11.65 -25.79
CA GLY A 276 10.20 10.29 -26.09
C GLY A 276 10.60 9.27 -24.99
N PRO A 277 10.09 8.02 -25.07
CA PRO A 277 10.35 6.97 -24.08
C PRO A 277 11.78 6.37 -24.13
N ALA A 278 12.70 6.95 -24.90
CA ALA A 278 14.03 6.38 -25.14
C ALA A 278 14.90 6.36 -23.88
N LEU A 279 15.80 5.38 -23.80
CA LEU A 279 16.81 5.29 -22.75
C LEU A 279 17.82 6.44 -22.90
N GLY A 280 18.06 7.18 -21.81
CA GLY A 280 18.87 8.40 -21.79
C GLY A 280 18.03 9.68 -21.89
N GLU A 281 16.77 9.58 -22.32
CA GLU A 281 15.84 10.71 -22.43
C GLU A 281 14.67 10.51 -21.45
N GLY A 282 13.54 9.99 -21.94
CA GLY A 282 12.35 9.72 -21.12
C GLY A 282 12.60 8.66 -20.07
N ILE A 283 13.52 7.72 -20.27
CA ILE A 283 13.93 6.77 -19.21
C ILE A 283 15.40 7.01 -18.93
N THR A 284 15.72 7.55 -17.75
CA THR A 284 17.11 7.90 -17.44
C THR A 284 17.94 6.66 -17.08
N TYR A 285 19.26 6.72 -17.25
CA TYR A 285 20.16 5.66 -16.79
C TYR A 285 20.10 5.43 -15.27
N ALA A 286 19.67 6.44 -14.51
CA ALA A 286 19.49 6.33 -13.06
C ALA A 286 18.18 5.61 -12.67
N PHE A 287 17.30 5.30 -13.64
CA PHE A 287 15.97 4.76 -13.37
C PHE A 287 15.95 3.54 -12.44
N PRO A 288 16.86 2.54 -12.56
CA PRO A 288 16.89 1.40 -11.63
C PRO A 288 17.06 1.80 -10.16
N LEU A 289 17.82 2.87 -9.87
CA LEU A 289 17.95 3.40 -8.50
C LEU A 289 16.74 4.25 -8.12
N LYS A 290 16.25 5.07 -9.07
CA LYS A 290 15.08 5.94 -8.85
C LYS A 290 13.83 5.13 -8.53
N ILE A 291 13.61 3.99 -9.20
CA ILE A 291 12.42 3.17 -8.98
C ILE A 291 12.43 2.49 -7.61
N VAL A 292 13.59 2.04 -7.13
CA VAL A 292 13.75 1.53 -5.76
C VAL A 292 13.48 2.64 -4.75
N ALA A 293 14.10 3.81 -4.95
CA ALA A 293 13.90 4.97 -4.07
C ALA A 293 12.45 5.45 -4.07
N TRP A 294 11.78 5.44 -5.22
CA TRP A 294 10.38 5.79 -5.38
C TRP A 294 9.48 4.87 -4.56
N HIS A 295 9.58 3.55 -4.73
CA HIS A 295 8.69 2.62 -4.02
C HIS A 295 8.94 2.65 -2.52
N LEU A 296 10.20 2.79 -2.06
CA LEU A 296 10.50 2.96 -0.63
C LEU A 296 9.94 4.26 -0.06
N THR A 297 9.99 5.36 -0.82
CA THR A 297 9.47 6.67 -0.40
C THR A 297 7.95 6.69 -0.41
N LEU A 298 7.32 6.10 -1.43
CA LEU A 298 5.88 5.90 -1.51
C LEU A 298 5.38 5.09 -0.31
N ASP A 299 6.07 3.98 -0.02
CA ASP A 299 5.77 3.12 1.13
C ASP A 299 5.96 3.85 2.46
N PHE A 300 6.92 4.78 2.56
CA PHE A 300 7.11 5.58 3.77
C PHE A 300 5.91 6.48 4.05
N TRP A 301 5.48 7.26 3.05
CA TRP A 301 4.32 8.14 3.19
C TRP A 301 3.04 7.35 3.45
N PHE A 302 2.88 6.23 2.77
CA PHE A 302 1.78 5.31 3.01
C PHE A 302 1.82 4.73 4.43
N TYR A 303 2.98 4.23 4.88
CA TYR A 303 3.18 3.68 6.22
C TYR A 303 2.80 4.68 7.31
N LEU A 304 3.20 5.95 7.17
CA LEU A 304 2.86 7.00 8.11
C LEU A 304 1.35 7.23 8.21
N TRP A 305 0.67 7.35 7.07
CA TRP A 305 -0.79 7.45 7.00
C TRP A 305 -1.44 6.23 7.66
N HIS A 306 -1.05 5.05 7.20
CA HIS A 306 -1.69 3.79 7.53
C HIS A 306 -1.55 3.46 9.02
N ARG A 307 -0.33 3.55 9.56
CA ARG A 307 -0.12 3.39 11.01
C ARG A 307 -0.94 4.40 11.82
N SER A 308 -1.03 5.65 11.37
CA SER A 308 -1.82 6.67 12.05
C SER A 308 -3.31 6.31 12.06
N ALA A 309 -3.82 5.76 10.96
CA ALA A 309 -5.18 5.24 10.89
C ALA A 309 -5.45 4.09 11.86
N HIS A 310 -4.47 3.25 12.16
CA HIS A 310 -4.64 2.17 13.14
C HIS A 310 -4.45 2.60 14.59
N THR A 311 -3.65 3.64 14.83
CA THR A 311 -3.26 4.06 16.19
C THR A 311 -4.12 5.19 16.74
N VAL A 312 -4.63 6.08 15.90
CA VAL A 312 -5.40 7.26 16.30
C VAL A 312 -6.91 7.01 16.10
N PRO A 313 -7.74 7.05 17.17
CA PRO A 313 -9.14 6.64 17.10
C PRO A 313 -10.01 7.38 16.08
N TRP A 314 -9.73 8.66 15.82
CA TRP A 314 -10.51 9.43 14.85
C TRP A 314 -10.06 9.16 13.41
N ILE A 315 -8.76 8.95 13.17
CA ILE A 315 -8.23 8.59 11.84
C ILE A 315 -8.70 7.18 11.46
N TRP A 316 -8.81 6.26 12.42
CA TRP A 316 -9.41 4.93 12.21
C TRP A 316 -10.78 5.00 11.55
N ARG A 317 -11.60 6.01 11.84
CA ARG A 317 -12.93 6.15 11.22
C ARG A 317 -12.85 6.33 9.70
N LEU A 318 -11.76 6.90 9.19
CA LEU A 318 -11.52 7.09 7.76
C LEU A 318 -11.03 5.81 7.07
N HIS A 319 -10.55 4.84 7.84
CA HIS A 319 -9.93 3.61 7.34
C HIS A 319 -10.70 2.33 7.68
N ALA A 320 -11.59 2.39 8.68
CA ALA A 320 -12.43 1.28 9.08
C ALA A 320 -13.29 0.76 7.91
N GLY A 321 -13.73 1.66 7.01
CA GLY A 321 -14.47 1.32 5.80
C GLY A 321 -13.74 0.30 4.92
N HIS A 322 -12.42 0.49 4.75
CA HIS A 322 -11.55 -0.42 4.01
C HIS A 322 -11.38 -1.77 4.73
N HIS A 323 -11.23 -1.75 6.05
CA HIS A 323 -11.13 -2.95 6.88
C HIS A 323 -12.44 -3.70 7.15
N ASN A 324 -13.56 -3.24 6.60
CA ASN A 324 -14.79 -4.05 6.57
C ASN A 324 -14.58 -5.31 5.72
N THR A 325 -13.70 -5.24 4.73
CA THR A 325 -13.21 -6.38 3.98
C THR A 325 -12.04 -7.02 4.74
N LYS A 326 -12.25 -8.24 5.23
CA LYS A 326 -11.27 -9.02 6.00
C LYS A 326 -10.44 -9.95 5.12
N TYR A 327 -11.01 -10.39 4.01
CA TYR A 327 -10.39 -11.29 3.06
C TYR A 327 -10.57 -10.72 1.66
N PRO A 328 -9.87 -9.62 1.33
CA PRO A 328 -10.12 -8.89 0.10
C PRO A 328 -9.82 -9.72 -1.15
N THR A 329 -10.36 -9.23 -2.27
CA THR A 329 -9.92 -9.56 -3.63
C THR A 329 -9.26 -8.33 -4.27
N PRO A 330 -8.55 -8.50 -5.41
CA PRO A 330 -7.81 -7.40 -6.03
C PRO A 330 -8.63 -6.12 -6.29
N ILE A 331 -9.90 -6.23 -6.72
CA ILE A 331 -10.73 -5.03 -6.98
C ILE A 331 -11.07 -4.27 -5.69
N GLN A 332 -11.09 -4.95 -4.54
CA GLN A 332 -11.41 -4.36 -3.25
C GLN A 332 -10.24 -3.55 -2.65
N SER A 333 -9.07 -3.56 -3.31
CA SER A 333 -7.93 -2.71 -2.96
C SER A 333 -8.28 -1.22 -2.86
N ILE A 334 -9.20 -0.75 -3.72
CA ILE A 334 -9.66 0.64 -3.75
C ILE A 334 -10.97 0.88 -2.99
N LEU A 335 -11.55 -0.18 -2.39
CA LEU A 335 -12.79 -0.03 -1.62
C LEU A 335 -12.47 0.63 -0.27
N ALA A 336 -12.51 1.95 -0.24
CA ALA A 336 -12.22 2.77 0.94
C ALA A 336 -13.21 3.94 1.08
N ASP A 337 -13.10 4.74 2.13
CA ASP A 337 -13.89 5.98 2.27
C ASP A 337 -13.23 7.14 1.50
N ASP A 338 -14.01 8.15 1.07
CA ASP A 338 -13.57 9.18 0.10
C ASP A 338 -12.27 9.89 0.51
N VAL A 339 -12.09 10.15 1.81
CA VAL A 339 -10.87 10.81 2.32
C VAL A 339 -9.65 9.90 2.21
N GLN A 340 -9.79 8.60 2.50
CA GLN A 340 -8.71 7.65 2.32
C GLN A 340 -8.34 7.54 0.85
N GLU A 341 -9.33 7.49 -0.05
CA GLU A 341 -9.08 7.49 -1.49
C GLU A 341 -8.26 8.73 -1.91
N ILE A 342 -8.63 9.94 -1.49
CA ILE A 342 -7.84 11.15 -1.80
C ILE A 342 -6.39 11.03 -1.30
N ILE A 343 -6.19 10.50 -0.09
CA ILE A 343 -4.85 10.35 0.49
C ILE A 343 -4.00 9.38 -0.33
N GLU A 344 -4.54 8.21 -0.67
CA GLU A 344 -3.80 7.16 -1.38
C GLU A 344 -3.60 7.48 -2.87
N ILE A 345 -4.56 8.16 -3.50
CA ILE A 345 -4.56 8.47 -4.93
C ILE A 345 -3.73 9.73 -5.23
N ALA A 346 -3.81 10.76 -4.39
CA ALA A 346 -3.22 12.07 -4.69
C ALA A 346 -2.10 12.45 -3.71
N VAL A 347 -2.35 12.36 -2.40
CA VAL A 347 -1.41 12.91 -1.40
C VAL A 347 -0.13 12.09 -1.33
N VAL A 348 -0.23 10.77 -1.12
CA VAL A 348 0.95 9.88 -1.00
C VAL A 348 1.82 9.92 -2.27
N PRO A 349 1.28 9.75 -3.49
CA PRO A 349 2.07 9.83 -4.72
C PRO A 349 2.61 11.23 -4.99
N GLY A 350 1.84 12.28 -4.67
CA GLY A 350 2.29 13.67 -4.80
C GLY A 350 3.49 13.98 -3.90
N LEU A 351 3.43 13.59 -2.62
CA LEU A 351 4.56 13.73 -1.69
C LEU A 351 5.78 12.92 -2.15
N THR A 352 5.56 11.75 -2.73
CA THR A 352 6.62 10.92 -3.30
C THR A 352 7.28 11.61 -4.51
N ALA A 353 6.49 12.18 -5.42
CA ALA A 353 6.98 12.93 -6.58
C ALA A 353 7.79 14.18 -6.22
N LEU A 354 7.47 14.81 -5.10
CA LEU A 354 8.27 15.92 -4.57
C LEU A 354 9.64 15.47 -4.04
N CYS A 355 9.74 14.23 -3.56
CA CYS A 355 10.98 13.67 -3.02
C CYS A 355 11.86 13.03 -4.10
N ILE A 356 11.23 12.28 -5.02
CA ILE A 356 11.89 11.52 -6.08
C ILE A 356 11.32 11.99 -7.43
N PRO A 357 11.88 13.04 -8.04
CA PRO A 357 11.43 13.52 -9.33
C PRO A 357 11.65 12.46 -10.42
N MET A 358 10.61 12.20 -11.20
CA MET A 358 10.62 11.24 -12.30
C MET A 358 10.19 11.93 -13.59
N THR A 359 10.71 11.46 -14.72
CA THR A 359 10.12 11.79 -16.03
C THR A 359 8.71 11.20 -16.11
N PHE A 360 7.96 11.57 -17.15
CA PHE A 360 6.64 10.99 -17.40
C PHE A 360 6.69 9.46 -17.50
N HIS A 361 7.61 8.94 -18.31
CA HIS A 361 7.79 7.52 -18.58
C HIS A 361 8.19 6.73 -17.33
N GLU A 362 9.15 7.23 -16.55
CA GLU A 362 9.59 6.60 -15.30
C GLU A 362 8.48 6.56 -14.24
N LEU A 363 7.74 7.67 -14.11
CA LEU A 363 6.62 7.76 -13.17
C LEU A 363 5.49 6.82 -13.59
N TYR A 364 5.17 6.77 -14.88
CA TYR A 364 4.15 5.87 -15.40
C TYR A 364 4.48 4.40 -15.12
N ILE A 365 5.71 3.97 -15.38
CA ILE A 365 6.18 2.60 -15.04
C ILE A 365 6.03 2.35 -13.53
N SER A 366 6.47 3.30 -12.70
CA SER A 366 6.43 3.18 -11.25
C SER A 366 5.00 3.06 -10.70
N ILE A 367 4.07 3.83 -11.27
CA ILE A 367 2.64 3.73 -10.93
C ILE A 367 2.05 2.39 -11.38
N LEU A 368 2.36 1.91 -12.59
CA LEU A 368 1.84 0.61 -13.04
C LEU A 368 2.34 -0.56 -12.18
N ILE A 369 3.59 -0.51 -11.72
CA ILE A 369 4.12 -1.49 -10.76
C ILE A 369 3.43 -1.37 -9.40
N THR A 370 3.19 -0.14 -8.92
CA THR A 370 2.44 0.09 -7.67
C THR A 370 1.04 -0.55 -7.77
N LEU A 371 0.33 -0.35 -8.88
CA LEU A 371 -0.99 -0.96 -9.13
C LEU A 371 -0.94 -2.49 -9.11
N TYR A 372 0.09 -3.09 -9.71
CA TYR A 372 0.28 -4.54 -9.69
C TYR A 372 0.52 -5.07 -8.27
N VAL A 373 1.38 -4.41 -7.49
CA VAL A 373 1.69 -4.81 -6.11
C VAL A 373 0.47 -4.64 -5.21
N GLU A 374 -0.30 -3.56 -5.37
CA GLU A 374 -1.55 -3.35 -4.62
C GLU A 374 -2.59 -4.43 -4.92
N ALA A 375 -2.76 -4.82 -6.18
CA ALA A 375 -3.65 -5.91 -6.58
C ALA A 375 -3.20 -7.26 -6.00
N MET A 376 -1.90 -7.55 -6.06
CA MET A 376 -1.30 -8.77 -5.47
C MET A 376 -1.51 -8.81 -3.95
N GLY A 377 -1.24 -7.71 -3.23
CA GLY A 377 -1.38 -7.65 -1.77
C GLY A 377 -2.82 -7.85 -1.28
N HIS A 378 -3.82 -7.43 -2.05
CA HIS A 378 -5.25 -7.62 -1.74
C HIS A 378 -5.85 -8.89 -2.33
N SER A 379 -5.05 -9.76 -2.96
CA SER A 379 -5.56 -10.99 -3.56
C SER A 379 -5.84 -12.09 -2.53
N GLY A 380 -5.08 -12.09 -1.41
CA GLY A 380 -5.00 -13.23 -0.51
C GLY A 380 -4.52 -14.50 -1.20
N MET A 381 -3.86 -14.40 -2.35
CA MET A 381 -3.32 -15.54 -3.09
C MET A 381 -2.33 -16.31 -2.23
N ARG A 382 -2.45 -17.64 -2.26
CA ARG A 382 -1.64 -18.55 -1.46
C ARG A 382 -0.23 -18.75 -2.05
N ALA A 383 0.63 -17.75 -1.92
CA ALA A 383 2.02 -17.83 -2.36
C ALA A 383 2.93 -16.90 -1.54
N ASP A 384 4.17 -17.35 -1.27
CA ASP A 384 5.26 -16.45 -0.90
C ASP A 384 5.74 -15.80 -2.20
N TRP A 385 5.09 -14.68 -2.54
CA TRP A 385 5.37 -13.93 -3.75
C TRP A 385 5.68 -12.48 -3.37
N GLY A 386 6.90 -12.06 -3.68
CA GLY A 386 7.43 -10.76 -3.30
C GLY A 386 7.11 -9.62 -4.24
N HIS A 387 7.42 -8.40 -3.80
CA HIS A 387 7.39 -7.20 -4.64
C HIS A 387 8.43 -7.29 -5.78
N PRO A 388 8.07 -7.10 -7.07
CA PRO A 388 8.96 -7.36 -8.21
C PRO A 388 10.23 -6.48 -8.25
N VAL A 389 10.16 -5.23 -7.79
CA VAL A 389 11.32 -4.32 -7.69
C VAL A 389 12.08 -4.44 -6.36
N LEU A 390 11.36 -4.43 -5.22
CA LEU A 390 11.99 -4.32 -3.90
C LEU A 390 12.41 -5.67 -3.30
N ASP A 391 11.75 -6.77 -3.63
CA ASP A 391 12.07 -8.09 -3.06
C ASP A 391 13.52 -8.53 -3.33
N PRO A 392 14.10 -8.40 -4.54
CA PRO A 392 15.50 -8.74 -4.78
C PRO A 392 16.49 -7.96 -3.90
N VAL A 393 16.14 -6.73 -3.52
CA VAL A 393 16.99 -5.84 -2.71
C VAL A 393 16.77 -6.07 -1.22
N LEU A 394 15.53 -6.31 -0.80
CA LEU A 394 15.13 -6.34 0.61
C LEU A 394 15.03 -7.76 1.19
N ARG A 395 14.88 -8.80 0.37
CA ARG A 395 14.78 -10.19 0.80
C ARG A 395 16.03 -10.65 1.57
N PRO A 396 17.27 -10.35 1.14
CA PRO A 396 18.48 -10.70 1.91
C PRO A 396 18.53 -10.13 3.33
N PHE A 397 17.77 -9.06 3.61
CA PHE A 397 17.70 -8.40 4.91
C PHE A 397 16.43 -8.77 5.71
N ASN A 398 15.58 -9.66 5.19
CA ASN A 398 14.27 -9.98 5.76
C ASN A 398 13.37 -8.74 5.92
N LEU A 399 13.44 -7.83 4.93
CA LEU A 399 12.65 -6.59 4.85
C LEU A 399 11.67 -6.59 3.66
N HIS A 400 11.64 -7.67 2.89
CA HIS A 400 10.75 -7.85 1.76
C HIS A 400 9.29 -8.04 2.19
N LEU A 401 8.36 -7.58 1.37
CA LEU A 401 6.92 -7.79 1.52
C LEU A 401 6.47 -8.96 0.66
N VAL A 402 5.59 -9.80 1.19
CA VAL A 402 4.87 -10.86 0.45
C VAL A 402 3.36 -10.71 0.65
N ILE A 403 2.57 -11.42 -0.16
CA ILE A 403 1.10 -11.35 -0.15
C ILE A 403 0.51 -11.55 1.25
N GLU A 404 1.03 -12.53 2.00
CA GLU A 404 0.53 -12.83 3.36
C GLU A 404 0.65 -11.64 4.31
N ASP A 405 1.66 -10.78 4.16
CA ASP A 405 1.87 -9.67 5.10
C ASP A 405 0.67 -8.72 5.12
N HIS A 406 0.08 -8.43 3.95
CA HIS A 406 -1.11 -7.59 3.80
C HIS A 406 -2.43 -8.35 4.03
N ASP A 407 -2.50 -9.65 3.69
CA ASP A 407 -3.64 -10.50 4.04
C ASP A 407 -3.82 -10.54 5.58
N LEU A 408 -2.74 -10.84 6.32
CA LEU A 408 -2.70 -10.80 7.79
C LEU A 408 -3.14 -9.46 8.36
N HIS A 409 -2.73 -8.37 7.73
CA HIS A 409 -3.10 -7.02 8.14
C HIS A 409 -4.64 -6.83 8.08
N HIS A 410 -5.28 -7.22 6.97
CA HIS A 410 -6.74 -7.16 6.82
C HIS A 410 -7.48 -8.06 7.82
N ARG A 411 -7.01 -9.29 8.02
CA ARG A 411 -7.62 -10.27 8.95
C ARG A 411 -7.75 -9.71 10.36
N HIS A 412 -6.72 -9.01 10.84
CA HIS A 412 -6.68 -8.43 12.19
C HIS A 412 -7.33 -7.04 12.31
N GLY A 413 -7.62 -6.37 11.19
CA GLY A 413 -8.29 -5.07 11.19
C GLY A 413 -7.58 -4.03 12.04
N LYS A 414 -8.29 -3.39 12.98
CA LYS A 414 -7.73 -2.30 13.80
C LYS A 414 -6.45 -2.69 14.54
N GLY A 415 -6.38 -3.93 15.04
CA GLY A 415 -5.21 -4.46 15.74
C GLY A 415 -4.14 -5.04 14.81
N GLY A 416 -4.31 -4.90 13.49
CA GLY A 416 -3.37 -5.38 12.49
C GLY A 416 -1.99 -4.73 12.60
N LYS A 417 -0.99 -5.49 12.15
CA LYS A 417 0.40 -5.11 11.96
C LYS A 417 0.71 -5.01 10.47
N ASN A 418 1.96 -4.82 10.07
CA ASN A 418 2.39 -4.71 8.66
C ASN A 418 1.69 -3.54 7.93
N TYR A 419 2.04 -2.31 8.31
CA TYR A 419 1.43 -1.12 7.73
C TYR A 419 2.04 -0.70 6.38
N GLY A 420 3.20 -1.25 5.98
CA GLY A 420 3.75 -1.06 4.65
C GLY A 420 2.96 -1.81 3.57
N LYS A 421 2.84 -1.21 2.38
CA LYS A 421 2.20 -1.80 1.19
C LYS A 421 3.20 -2.18 0.09
N GLN A 422 4.45 -1.73 0.17
CA GLN A 422 5.51 -2.07 -0.79
C GLN A 422 6.69 -2.81 -0.14
N SER A 423 6.92 -2.63 1.16
CA SER A 423 8.01 -3.26 1.90
C SER A 423 7.65 -3.53 3.36
N ARG A 424 8.48 -4.32 4.07
CA ARG A 424 8.46 -4.41 5.55
C ARG A 424 9.55 -3.56 6.20
N LEU A 425 10.23 -2.70 5.42
CA LEU A 425 11.33 -1.87 5.93
C LEU A 425 10.86 -1.00 7.10
N TRP A 426 9.81 -0.21 6.87
CA TRP A 426 9.27 0.72 7.86
C TRP A 426 8.67 -0.01 9.06
N ASP A 427 7.95 -1.11 8.81
CA ASP A 427 7.45 -1.97 9.88
C ASP A 427 8.55 -2.54 10.78
N THR A 428 9.69 -2.90 10.20
CA THR A 428 10.84 -3.39 10.97
C THR A 428 11.48 -2.27 11.77
N LEU A 429 11.74 -1.12 11.15
CA LEU A 429 12.37 0.04 11.80
C LEU A 429 11.55 0.57 12.99
N PHE A 430 10.23 0.46 12.90
CA PHE A 430 9.29 1.00 13.88
C PHE A 430 8.58 -0.06 14.74
N ASN A 431 9.01 -1.32 14.65
CA ASN A 431 8.49 -2.44 15.43
C ASN A 431 6.97 -2.69 15.27
N THR A 432 6.47 -2.55 14.05
CA THR A 432 5.07 -2.86 13.67
C THR A 432 4.99 -4.06 12.73
N ARG A 433 6.09 -4.80 12.58
CA ARG A 433 6.16 -6.04 11.80
C ARG A 433 5.41 -7.18 12.50
N GLY A 434 4.46 -7.79 11.82
CA GLY A 434 3.76 -9.01 12.24
C GLY A 434 4.51 -10.26 11.83
N GLU A 435 4.29 -11.38 12.53
CA GLU A 435 4.84 -12.68 12.14
C GLU A 435 3.97 -13.30 11.04
N ARG A 436 4.62 -13.94 10.07
CA ARG A 436 3.96 -14.76 9.06
C ARG A 436 3.54 -16.08 9.70
N ILE A 437 2.43 -16.65 9.27
CA ILE A 437 1.89 -17.90 9.81
C ILE A 437 1.73 -18.99 8.74
N GLU A 438 1.59 -18.60 7.46
CA GLU A 438 1.45 -19.51 6.32
C GLU A 438 2.74 -19.51 5.45
N CYS A 439 3.35 -18.35 5.19
CA CYS A 439 4.59 -18.21 4.40
C CYS A 439 5.82 -18.15 5.33
N LEU A 440 6.16 -19.27 5.96
CA LEU A 440 7.19 -19.38 7.01
C LEU A 440 8.64 -19.48 6.50
N ASN A 441 8.88 -19.27 5.20
CA ASN A 441 10.17 -19.55 4.55
C ASN A 441 11.23 -18.47 4.77
#